data_AF-A0A938BZW9-F1
#
_entry.id   AF-A0A938BZW9-F1
#
_cell.length_a   1.000
_cell.length_b   1.000
_cell.length_c   1.000
_cell.angle_alpha   90.00
_cell.angle_beta   90.00
_cell.angle_gamma   90.00
#
_symmetry.space_group_name_H-M   'P 1'
#
loop_
_entity.id
_entity.type
_entity.pdbx_description
1 polymer ?
#
loop_
_entity_poly.entity_id
_entity_poly.type
_entity_poly.pdbx_seq_one_letter_code
_entity_poly.pdbx_strand_id
1 'polypeptide(L)'
;MDEKVKKRIVMFYLAGIVNAFLGLYVLIEGSAFLGRDTARLLALFFLVFAAVDFWFPSAIRKKWLKEQAQLKAQARKEGVTRNER
;
A
#
# COMPACT_ATOMS: atom_id res chain seq x y z
N MET A 1 -10.13 3.20 -12.56
CA MET A 1 -9.20 3.57 -11.48
C MET A 1 -8.16 4.47 -12.07
N ASP A 2 -7.89 5.62 -11.45
CA ASP A 2 -6.94 6.58 -11.98
C ASP A 2 -5.56 5.92 -12.15
N GLU A 3 -4.89 6.12 -13.28
CA GLU A 3 -3.63 5.44 -13.60
C GLU A 3 -2.53 5.75 -12.58
N LYS A 4 -2.55 6.98 -12.04
CA LYS A 4 -1.65 7.41 -10.96
C LYS A 4 -1.84 6.57 -9.69
N VAL A 5 -3.07 6.27 -9.30
CA VAL A 5 -3.37 5.49 -8.09
C VAL A 5 -3.02 4.01 -8.32
N LYS A 6 -3.29 3.48 -9.52
CA LYS A 6 -2.86 2.13 -9.91
C LYS A 6 -1.33 1.98 -9.86
N LYS A 7 -0.59 2.95 -10.41
CA LYS A 7 0.89 2.94 -10.41
C LYS A 7 1.45 3.00 -8.98
N ARG A 8 0.90 3.84 -8.11
CA ARG A 8 1.28 3.89 -6.69
C ARG A 8 1.07 2.55 -5.99
N ILE A 9 -0.08 1.90 -6.20
CA ILE A 9 -0.36 0.58 -5.64
C ILE A 9 0.68 -0.44 -6.08
N VAL A 10 1.02 -0.47 -7.38
CA VAL A 10 2.04 -1.40 -7.89
C VAL A 10 3.41 -1.12 -7.28
N MET A 11 3.79 0.15 -7.08
CA MET A 11 5.05 0.50 -6.40
C MET A 11 5.07 0.00 -4.95
N PHE A 12 3.97 0.13 -4.20
CA PHE A 12 3.88 -0.40 -2.84
C PHE A 12 4.00 -1.93 -2.83
N TYR A 13 3.33 -2.63 -3.74
CA TYR A 13 3.50 -4.07 -3.89
C TYR A 13 4.95 -4.46 -4.19
N LEU A 14 5.60 -3.73 -5.09
CA LEU A 14 7.00 -3.99 -5.45
C LEU A 14 7.95 -3.73 -4.26
N ALA A 15 7.76 -2.61 -3.55
CA ALA A 15 8.52 -2.26 -2.36
C ALA A 15 8.32 -3.31 -1.25
N GLY A 16 7.08 -3.76 -1.02
CA GLY A 16 6.77 -4.80 -0.04
C GLY A 16 7.42 -6.14 -0.38
N ILE A 17 7.45 -6.53 -1.66
CA ILE A 17 8.18 -7.73 -2.11
C ILE A 17 9.68 -7.58 -1.84
N VAL A 18 10.28 -6.46 -2.22
CA VAL A 18 11.72 -6.20 -2.01
C VAL A 18 12.06 -6.23 -0.51
N ASN A 19 11.25 -5.58 0.33
CA ASN A 19 11.42 -5.60 1.78
C ASN A 19 11.27 -7.01 2.35
N ALA A 20 10.31 -7.81 1.87
CA ALA A 20 10.16 -9.20 2.30
C ALA A 20 11.39 -10.06 1.93
N PHE A 21 11.91 -9.90 0.71
CA PHE A 21 13.12 -10.58 0.27
C PHE A 21 14.35 -10.17 1.08
N LEU A 22 14.53 -8.87 1.33
CA LEU A 22 15.62 -8.36 2.17
C LEU A 22 15.51 -8.85 3.61
N GLY A 23 14.30 -8.84 4.19
CA GLY A 23 14.06 -9.36 5.54
C GLY A 23 14.39 -10.83 5.64
N LEU A 24 13.98 -11.64 4.66
CA LEU A 24 14.28 -13.07 4.61
C LEU A 24 15.78 -13.33 4.40
N TYR A 25 16.42 -12.56 3.53
CA TYR A 25 17.87 -12.62 3.30
C TYR A 25 18.66 -12.30 4.57
N VAL A 26 18.31 -11.22 5.27
CA VAL A 26 18.94 -10.87 6.56
C VAL A 26 18.65 -11.92 7.63
N LEU A 27 17.49 -12.57 7.61
CA LEU A 27 17.18 -13.64 8.55
C LEU A 27 18.08 -14.87 8.37
N ILE A 28 18.44 -15.20 7.13
CA ILE A 28 19.24 -16.38 6.76
C ILE A 28 20.74 -16.08 6.83
N GLU A 29 21.20 -15.02 6.16
CA GLU A 29 22.63 -14.69 6.03
C GLU A 29 23.10 -13.55 6.95
N GLY A 30 22.18 -12.78 7.52
CA GLY A 30 22.54 -11.60 8.31
C GLY A 30 23.37 -11.90 9.55
N SER A 31 23.24 -13.09 10.16
CA SER A 31 24.07 -13.48 11.30
C SER A 31 25.53 -13.80 10.93
N ALA A 32 25.85 -13.94 9.64
CA ALA A 32 27.23 -14.11 9.17
C ALA A 32 27.98 -12.77 9.07
N PHE A 33 27.25 -11.66 8.90
CA PHE A 33 27.82 -10.32 8.68
C PHE A 33 27.55 -9.33 9.82
N LEU A 34 26.50 -9.55 10.62
CA LEU A 34 26.06 -8.67 11.69
C LEU A 34 25.89 -9.45 13.00
N GLY A 35 25.97 -8.73 14.13
CA GLY A 35 25.59 -9.28 15.43
C GLY A 35 24.17 -9.85 15.38
N ARG A 36 23.97 -11.03 16.00
CA ARG A 36 22.74 -11.83 15.89
C ARG A 36 21.48 -11.05 16.26
N ASP A 37 21.57 -10.19 17.27
CA ASP A 37 20.45 -9.35 17.72
C ASP A 37 20.17 -8.21 16.73
N THR A 38 21.21 -7.59 16.18
CA THR A 38 21.09 -6.58 15.12
C THR A 38 20.45 -7.16 13.86
N ALA A 39 20.87 -8.35 13.43
CA ALA A 39 20.30 -9.04 12.27
C ALA A 39 18.81 -9.36 12.47
N ARG A 40 18.43 -9.85 13.65
CA ARG A 40 17.02 -10.13 14.00
C ARG A 40 16.18 -8.86 14.00
N LEU A 41 16.68 -7.78 14.59
CA LEU A 41 16.01 -6.46 14.60
C LEU A 41 15.81 -5.94 13.16
N LEU A 42 16.85 -5.97 12.33
CA LEU A 42 16.75 -5.55 10.94
C LEU A 42 15.73 -6.40 10.15
N ALA A 43 15.80 -7.72 10.29
CA ALA A 43 14.86 -8.63 9.62
C ALA A 43 13.42 -8.35 10.05
N LEU A 44 13.19 -8.11 11.35
CA LEU A 44 11.88 -7.72 11.88
C LEU A 44 11.41 -6.40 11.26
N PHE A 45 12.28 -5.39 11.19
CA PHE A 45 11.94 -4.12 10.53
C PHE A 45 11.53 -4.34 9.07
N PHE A 46 12.33 -5.05 8.27
CA PHE A 46 12.00 -5.34 6.88
C PHE A 46 10.68 -6.09 6.72
N LEU A 47 10.40 -7.07 7.57
CA LEU A 47 9.14 -7.81 7.56
C LEU A 47 7.94 -6.93 7.95
N VAL A 48 8.08 -6.07 8.95
CA VAL A 48 7.04 -5.12 9.35
C VAL A 48 6.77 -4.12 8.24
N PHE A 49 7.81 -3.54 7.64
CA PHE A 49 7.67 -2.63 6.52
C PHE A 49 7.01 -3.32 5.31
N ALA A 50 7.42 -4.55 4.99
CA ALA A 50 6.76 -5.34 3.96
C ALA A 50 5.25 -5.51 4.23
N ALA A 51 4.88 -5.88 5.46
CA ALA A 51 3.47 -6.01 5.84
C ALA A 51 2.69 -4.70 5.68
N VAL A 52 3.30 -3.57 6.04
CA VAL A 52 2.72 -2.23 5.87
C VAL A 52 2.57 -1.90 4.39
N ASP A 53 3.60 -2.14 3.56
CA ASP A 53 3.59 -1.93 2.12
C ASP A 53 2.48 -2.74 1.42
N PHE A 54 2.16 -3.94 1.91
CA PHE A 54 1.02 -4.74 1.42
C PHE A 54 -0.34 -4.22 1.92
N TRP A 55 -0.40 -3.62 3.11
CA TRP A 55 -1.64 -3.10 3.68
C TRP A 55 -2.07 -1.75 3.08
N PHE A 56 -1.13 -0.85 2.82
CA PHE A 56 -1.37 0.46 2.20
C PHE A 56 -2.21 0.45 0.92
N PRO A 57 -1.94 -0.40 -0.09
CA PRO A 57 -2.72 -0.42 -1.32
C PRO A 57 -4.19 -0.81 -1.09
N SER A 58 -4.47 -1.65 -0.08
CA SER A 58 -5.83 -1.98 0.33
C SER A 58 -6.55 -0.78 0.94
N ALA A 59 -5.88 0.00 1.78
CA ALA A 59 -6.43 1.22 2.35
C ALA A 59 -6.68 2.32 1.29
N ILE A 60 -5.74 2.50 0.35
CA ILE A 60 -5.86 3.47 -0.75
C ILE A 60 -7.03 3.10 -1.67
N ARG A 61 -7.19 1.82 -2.04
CA ARG A 61 -8.34 1.36 -2.85
C ARG A 61 -9.68 1.69 -2.18
N LYS A 62 -9.80 1.44 -0.87
CA LYS A 62 -11.03 1.74 -0.12
C LYS A 62 -11.35 3.22 -0.12
N LYS A 63 -10.37 4.09 0.12
CA LYS A 63 -10.56 5.56 0.05
C LYS A 63 -10.99 6.01 -1.33
N TRP A 64 -10.33 5.52 -2.38
CA TRP A 64 -10.63 5.89 -3.77
C TRP A 64 -12.05 5.49 -4.20
N LEU A 65 -12.51 4.30 -3.81
CA LEU A 65 -13.89 3.86 -4.08
C LEU A 65 -14.93 4.74 -3.35
N LYS A 66 -14.61 5.17 -2.12
CA LYS A 66 -15.49 6.04 -1.34
C LYS A 66 -15.63 7.43 -1.96
N GLU A 67 -14.53 8.02 -2.42
CA GLU A 67 -14.56 9.31 -3.15
C GLU A 67 -15.35 9.21 -4.46
N GLN A 68 -15.11 8.18 -5.26
CA GLN A 68 -15.88 7.92 -6.49
C GLN A 68 -17.39 7.80 -6.23
N ALA A 69 -17.77 7.10 -5.16
CA ALA A 69 -19.18 6.96 -4.79
C ALA A 69 -19.81 8.29 -4.37
N GLN A 70 -19.07 9.13 -3.64
CA GLN A 70 -19.53 10.46 -3.23
C GLN A 70 -19.66 11.41 -4.43
N LEU A 71 -18.69 11.43 -5.34
CA LEU A 71 -18.74 12.25 -6.55
C LEU A 71 -19.93 11.86 -7.45
N LYS A 72 -20.17 10.56 -7.66
CA LYS A 72 -21.35 10.08 -8.41
C LYS A 72 -22.66 10.46 -7.73
N ALA A 73 -22.73 10.38 -6.40
CA ALA A 73 -23.92 10.77 -5.65
C ALA A 73 -24.21 12.28 -5.74
N GLN A 74 -23.17 13.12 -5.71
CA GLN A 74 -23.29 14.57 -5.90
C GLN A 74 -23.70 14.92 -7.33
N ALA A 75 -23.05 14.33 -8.34
CA ALA A 75 -23.41 14.54 -9.74
C ALA A 75 -24.85 14.12 -10.06
N ARG A 76 -25.34 13.04 -9.44
CA ARG A 76 -26.75 12.61 -9.58
C ARG A 76 -27.71 13.61 -8.95
N LYS A 77 -27.36 14.21 -7.81
CA LYS A 77 -28.19 15.23 -7.15
C LYS A 77 -28.25 16.51 -8.00
N GLU A 78 -27.11 17.01 -8.47
CA GLU A 78 -27.05 18.23 -9.30
C GLU A 78 -27.74 18.06 -10.67
N GLY A 79 -27.65 16.89 -11.29
CA GLY A 79 -28.33 16.58 -12.54
C GLY A 79 -29.87 16.51 -12.40
N VAL A 80 -30.38 16.11 -11.23
CA VAL A 80 -31.82 16.13 -10.92
C VAL A 80 -32.28 17.58 -10.70
N THR A 81 -31.56 18.38 -9.92
CA THR A 81 -31.93 19.78 -9.65
C THR A 81 -31.90 20.68 -10.91
N ARG A 82 -31.10 20.34 -11.92
CA ARG A 82 -31.04 21.08 -13.20
C ARG A 82 -32.20 20.77 -14.14
N ASN A 83 -32.82 19.58 -14.04
CA ASN A 83 -33.94 19.17 -14.89
C ASN A 83 -35.31 19.60 -14.32
N GLU A 84 -35.35 20.11 -13.09
CA GLU A 84 -36.55 20.64 -12.42
C GLU A 84 -36.67 22.18 -12.50
N ARG A 85 -35.78 22.86 -13.22
CA ARG A 85 -35.86 24.30 -13.55
C ARG A 85 -36.07 24.50 -15.04
#